data_AF-A0A925K0P4-F1
#
_entry.id   AF-A0A925K0P4-F1
#
_cell.length_a   1.000
_cell.length_b   1.000
_cell.length_c   1.000
_cell.angle_alpha   90.00
_cell.angle_beta   90.00
_cell.angle_gamma   90.00
#
_symmetry.space_group_name_H-M   'P 1'
#
loop_
_entity.id
_entity.type
_entity.pdbx_description
1 polymer ?
#
loop_
_entity_poly.entity_id
_entity_poly.type
_entity_poly.pdbx_seq_one_letter_code
_entity_poly.pdbx_strand_id
1 'polypeptide(L)'
;EVARAVASRVLIHPVLGHGMDAVHKHWNEWGFPGTDMLHAHSTPLQLAFDRGLPALLFWLWLMFVFWRLAARAERMWRDTKDAGAHGLALGLTGALAGFLASSVVNYNFGDAEVALLIWWMMGVVVILNEEKAV
;
A
#
# COMPACT_ATOMS: atom_id res chain seq x y z
N GLU A 1 -1.62 -15.29 14.23
CA GLU A 1 -2.70 -15.10 15.24
C GLU A 1 -3.05 -13.63 15.43
N VAL A 2 -2.06 -12.74 15.53
CA VAL A 2 -2.23 -11.27 15.59
C VAL A 2 -3.17 -10.74 14.49
N ALA A 3 -2.96 -11.12 13.22
CA ALA A 3 -3.85 -10.71 12.12
C ALA A 3 -5.34 -11.05 12.37
N ARG A 4 -5.65 -12.24 12.89
CA ARG A 4 -7.04 -12.62 13.20
C ARG A 4 -7.61 -11.77 14.35
N ALA A 5 -6.80 -11.51 15.37
CA ALA A 5 -7.15 -10.67 16.50
C ALA A 5 -7.39 -9.21 16.09
N VAL A 6 -6.63 -8.69 15.13
CA VAL A 6 -6.85 -7.36 14.54
C VAL A 6 -8.14 -7.35 13.72
N ALA A 7 -8.34 -8.34 12.84
CA ALA A 7 -9.50 -8.43 11.97
C ALA A 7 -10.84 -8.48 12.73
N SER A 8 -10.91 -9.23 13.83
CA SER A 8 -12.13 -9.33 14.63
C SER A 8 -12.51 -8.02 15.32
N ARG A 9 -11.55 -7.10 15.49
CA ARG A 9 -11.74 -5.84 16.21
C ARG A 9 -11.96 -4.62 15.32
N VAL A 10 -11.66 -4.71 14.01
CA VAL A 10 -11.88 -3.61 13.05
C VAL A 10 -13.30 -3.01 13.15
N LEU A 11 -14.30 -3.88 13.32
CA LEU A 11 -15.70 -3.46 13.38
C LEU A 11 -16.11 -2.75 14.68
N ILE A 12 -15.26 -2.73 15.72
CA ILE A 12 -15.52 -1.98 16.96
C ILE A 12 -15.43 -0.47 16.68
N HIS A 13 -14.43 -0.04 15.91
CA HIS A 13 -14.23 1.35 15.50
C HIS A 13 -14.07 1.46 13.97
N PRO A 14 -15.14 1.24 13.20
CA PRO A 14 -15.02 1.05 11.75
C PRO A 14 -14.74 2.34 10.98
N VAL A 15 -15.00 3.52 11.55
CA VAL A 15 -14.86 4.80 10.83
C VAL A 15 -13.48 5.42 11.04
N LEU A 16 -13.05 5.58 12.30
CA LEU A 16 -11.78 6.25 12.65
C LEU A 16 -10.68 5.27 13.07
N GLY A 17 -11.00 3.99 13.23
CA GLY A 17 -10.07 2.99 13.76
C GLY A 17 -9.77 3.20 15.26
N HIS A 18 -8.76 2.48 15.73
CA HIS A 18 -8.34 2.47 17.13
C HIS A 18 -7.22 3.49 17.42
N GLY A 19 -6.78 4.24 16.39
CA GLY A 19 -5.66 5.16 16.46
C GLY A 19 -4.35 4.51 16.02
N MET A 20 -3.39 5.35 15.63
CA MET A 20 -2.08 4.89 15.18
C MET A 20 -1.34 4.17 16.29
N ASP A 21 -0.80 3.01 15.92
CA ASP A 21 0.06 2.19 16.77
C ASP A 21 -0.65 1.62 18.02
N ALA A 22 -1.98 1.51 17.95
CA ALA A 22 -2.81 1.03 19.06
C ALA A 22 -2.50 -0.43 19.45
N VAL A 23 -2.11 -1.26 18.47
CA VAL A 23 -1.69 -2.64 18.71
C VAL A 23 -0.47 -2.69 19.63
N HIS A 24 0.55 -1.86 19.39
CA HIS A 24 1.73 -1.78 20.25
C HIS A 24 1.36 -1.19 21.62
N LYS A 25 0.66 -0.06 21.64
CA LYS A 25 0.34 0.64 22.92
C LYS A 25 -0.48 -0.21 23.89
N HIS A 26 -1.40 -1.03 23.38
CA HIS A 26 -2.32 -1.82 24.21
C HIS A 26 -2.10 -3.33 24.07
N TRP A 27 -0.88 -3.76 23.72
CA TRP A 27 -0.55 -5.16 23.43
C TRP A 27 -1.02 -6.14 24.52
N ASN A 28 -0.59 -5.89 25.76
CA ASN A 28 -0.92 -6.71 26.91
C ASN A 28 -2.38 -6.54 27.35
N GLU A 29 -2.89 -5.32 27.31
CA GLU A 29 -4.26 -4.98 27.75
C GLU A 29 -5.33 -5.64 26.88
N TRP A 30 -5.08 -5.76 25.57
CA TRP A 30 -6.01 -6.37 24.62
C TRP A 30 -5.74 -7.85 24.37
N GLY A 31 -4.78 -8.44 25.10
CA GLY A 31 -4.47 -9.86 25.08
C GLY A 31 -3.96 -10.34 23.72
N PHE A 32 -3.10 -9.56 23.06
CA PHE A 32 -2.43 -10.04 21.86
C PHE A 32 -1.45 -11.19 22.19
N PRO A 33 -1.30 -12.18 21.30
CA PRO A 33 -0.51 -13.37 21.57
C PRO A 33 1.00 -13.07 21.49
N GLY A 34 1.75 -13.57 22.47
CA GLY A 34 3.22 -13.47 22.50
C GLY A 34 3.74 -12.24 23.25
N THR A 35 5.06 -12.21 23.47
CA THR A 35 5.77 -11.09 24.11
C THR A 35 6.29 -10.07 23.11
N ASP A 36 6.51 -10.51 21.86
CA ASP A 36 7.03 -9.66 20.80
C ASP A 36 5.87 -8.89 20.16
N MET A 37 5.95 -7.56 20.22
CA MET A 37 4.93 -6.67 19.70
C MET A 37 5.07 -6.63 18.17
N LEU A 38 4.11 -7.28 17.50
CA LEU A 38 4.12 -7.47 16.05
C LEU A 38 2.98 -6.67 15.41
N HIS A 39 3.23 -6.16 14.20
CA HIS A 39 2.17 -5.59 13.38
C HIS A 39 1.20 -6.68 12.90
N ALA A 40 0.06 -6.29 12.33
CA ALA A 40 -0.91 -7.22 11.76
C ALA A 40 -0.38 -8.08 10.59
N HIS A 41 0.86 -7.83 10.13
CA HIS A 41 1.47 -8.45 8.95
C HIS A 41 0.56 -8.36 7.72
N SER A 42 -0.10 -7.21 7.53
CA SER A 42 -0.93 -6.94 6.36
C SER A 42 -1.27 -5.45 6.34
N THR A 43 -0.83 -4.73 5.31
CA THR A 43 -1.12 -3.29 5.14
C THR A 43 -2.62 -2.99 5.15
N PRO A 44 -3.47 -3.68 4.36
CA PRO A 44 -4.91 -3.41 4.36
C PRO A 44 -5.52 -3.54 5.75
N LEU A 45 -5.11 -4.58 6.48
CA LEU A 45 -5.67 -4.89 7.78
C LEU A 45 -5.21 -3.91 8.86
N GLN A 46 -3.92 -3.56 8.85
CA GLN A 46 -3.36 -2.54 9.74
C GLN A 46 -4.03 -1.20 9.50
N LEU A 47 -4.26 -0.83 8.24
CA LEU A 47 -4.91 0.43 7.88
C LEU A 47 -6.38 0.47 8.34
N ALA A 48 -7.12 -0.63 8.12
CA ALA A 48 -8.50 -0.75 8.59
C ALA A 48 -8.61 -0.68 10.12
N PHE A 49 -7.65 -1.28 10.84
CA PHE A 49 -7.65 -1.28 12.29
C PHE A 49 -7.27 0.07 12.90
N ASP A 50 -6.18 0.66 12.43
CA ASP A 50 -5.65 1.91 12.98
C ASP A 50 -6.48 3.13 12.58
N ARG A 51 -6.96 3.16 11.33
CA ARG A 51 -7.55 4.36 10.70
C ARG A 51 -8.97 4.15 10.16
N GLY A 52 -9.51 2.94 10.27
CA GLY A 52 -10.87 2.61 9.84
C GLY A 52 -11.03 2.21 8.37
N LEU A 53 -12.23 1.75 8.03
CA LEU A 53 -12.62 1.34 6.69
C LEU A 53 -12.57 2.48 5.65
N PRO A 54 -12.93 3.75 5.97
CA PRO A 54 -12.78 4.85 5.00
C PRO A 54 -11.34 5.03 4.53
N ALA A 55 -10.36 4.93 5.45
CA ALA A 55 -8.94 5.01 5.11
C ALA A 55 -8.50 3.84 4.22
N LEU A 56 -8.98 2.61 4.51
CA LEU A 56 -8.74 1.45 3.66
C LEU A 56 -9.31 1.65 2.25
N LEU A 57 -10.56 2.11 2.14
CA LEU A 57 -11.21 2.35 0.85
C LEU A 57 -10.46 3.42 0.05
N PHE A 58 -10.03 4.51 0.70
CA PHE A 58 -9.22 5.54 0.06
C PHE A 58 -7.89 4.99 -0.45
N TRP A 59 -7.21 4.17 0.35
CA TRP A 59 -5.96 3.54 -0.07
C TRP A 59 -6.16 2.58 -1.24
N LEU A 60 -7.19 1.74 -1.22
CA LEU A 60 -7.53 0.85 -2.33
C LEU A 60 -7.83 1.62 -3.61
N TRP A 61 -8.59 2.72 -3.48
CA TRP A 61 -8.87 3.61 -4.60
C TRP A 61 -7.58 4.24 -5.15
N LEU A 62 -6.70 4.74 -4.28
CA LEU A 62 -5.42 5.32 -4.68
C LEU A 62 -4.54 4.29 -5.41
N MET A 63 -4.41 3.07 -4.87
CA MET A 63 -3.67 1.98 -5.50
C MET A 63 -4.26 1.61 -6.87
N PHE A 64 -5.59 1.59 -6.98
CA PHE A 64 -6.27 1.31 -8.24
C PHE A 64 -6.03 2.40 -9.29
N VAL A 65 -6.17 3.68 -8.93
CA VAL A 65 -5.87 4.81 -9.80
C VAL A 65 -4.41 4.74 -10.26
N PHE A 66 -3.51 4.44 -9.33
CA PHE A 66 -2.09 4.34 -9.66
C PHE A 66 -1.77 3.18 -10.60
N TRP A 67 -2.38 2.02 -10.36
CA TRP A 67 -2.30 0.88 -11.27
C TRP A 67 -2.77 1.23 -12.69
N ARG A 68 -3.87 1.99 -12.79
CA ARG A 68 -4.42 2.45 -14.08
C ARG A 68 -3.44 3.39 -14.79
N LEU A 69 -2.78 4.29 -14.08
CA LEU A 69 -1.77 5.21 -14.63
C LEU A 69 -0.51 4.46 -15.08
N ALA A 70 -0.01 3.52 -14.27
CA ALA A 70 1.16 2.71 -14.61
C ALA A 70 0.89 1.83 -15.85
N ALA A 71 -0.25 1.13 -15.88
CA ALA A 71 -0.66 0.32 -17.03
C ALA A 71 -0.98 1.17 -18.28
N ARG A 72 -1.35 2.44 -18.12
CA ARG A 72 -1.50 3.37 -19.25
C ARG A 72 -0.14 3.79 -19.78
N ALA A 73 0.79 4.19 -18.92
CA ALA A 73 2.16 4.54 -19.31
C ALA A 73 2.84 3.37 -20.04
N GLU A 74 2.77 2.16 -19.49
CA GLU A 74 3.37 0.97 -20.11
C GLU A 74 2.85 0.77 -21.54
N ARG A 75 1.53 0.81 -21.74
CA ARG A 75 0.90 0.70 -23.06
C ARG A 75 1.29 1.83 -24.00
N MET A 76 1.40 3.05 -23.49
CA MET A 76 1.80 4.20 -24.28
C MET A 76 3.24 4.05 -24.79
N TRP A 77 4.17 3.63 -23.95
CA TRP A 77 5.59 3.54 -24.32
C TRP A 77 5.94 2.27 -25.08
N ARG A 78 5.11 1.21 -24.98
CA ARG A 78 5.31 -0.08 -25.68
C ARG A 78 5.44 0.05 -27.20
N ASP A 79 4.66 0.93 -27.83
CA ASP A 79 4.65 1.09 -29.28
C ASP A 79 5.69 2.13 -29.78
N THR A 80 6.49 2.69 -28.87
CA THR A 80 7.54 3.66 -29.21
C THR A 80 8.90 2.99 -29.41
N LYS A 81 9.82 3.66 -30.10
CA LYS A 81 11.21 3.19 -30.25
C LYS A 81 12.06 3.41 -28.99
N ASP A 82 11.52 4.08 -27.98
CA ASP A 82 12.22 4.35 -26.72
C ASP A 82 12.13 3.16 -25.77
N ALA A 83 13.10 2.27 -25.88
CA ALA A 83 13.22 1.11 -25.01
C ALA A 83 13.46 1.48 -23.54
N GLY A 84 14.06 2.64 -23.25
CA GLY A 84 14.33 3.10 -21.90
C GLY A 84 13.05 3.49 -21.18
N ALA A 85 12.23 4.33 -21.81
CA ALA A 85 10.94 4.75 -21.26
C ALA A 85 9.97 3.57 -21.12
N HIS A 86 9.94 2.66 -22.10
CA HIS A 86 9.13 1.44 -22.01
C HIS A 86 9.59 0.52 -20.87
N GLY A 87 10.91 0.26 -20.76
CA GLY A 87 11.47 -0.55 -19.69
C GLY A 87 11.19 0.03 -18.30
N LEU A 88 11.29 1.35 -18.15
CA LEU A 88 10.95 2.04 -16.91
C LEU A 88 9.46 1.90 -16.57
N ALA A 89 8.55 2.14 -17.51
CA ALA A 89 7.11 2.00 -17.29
C ALA A 89 6.71 0.56 -16.93
N LEU A 90 7.31 -0.43 -17.59
CA LEU A 90 7.09 -1.85 -17.30
C LEU A 90 7.63 -2.22 -15.91
N GLY A 91 8.83 -1.77 -15.57
CA GLY A 91 9.45 -1.97 -14.26
C GLY A 91 8.63 -1.37 -13.12
N LEU A 92 8.13 -0.14 -13.29
CA LEU A 92 7.26 0.53 -12.32
C LEU A 92 5.94 -0.22 -12.12
N THR A 93 5.36 -0.76 -13.20
CA THR A 93 4.14 -1.58 -13.13
C THR A 93 4.40 -2.89 -12.37
N GLY A 94 5.51 -3.57 -12.65
CA GLY A 94 5.92 -4.77 -11.93
C GLY A 94 6.22 -4.52 -10.45
N ALA A 95 6.91 -3.43 -10.14
CA ALA A 95 7.21 -3.03 -8.78
C ALA A 95 5.95 -2.70 -7.98
N LEU A 96 4.96 -2.03 -8.60
CA LEU A 96 3.64 -1.81 -7.99
C LEU A 96 2.92 -3.14 -7.72
N ALA A 97 2.96 -4.09 -8.66
CA ALA A 97 2.37 -5.41 -8.46
C ALA A 97 3.00 -6.14 -7.28
N GLY A 98 4.34 -6.12 -7.18
CA GLY A 98 5.10 -6.70 -6.07
C GLY A 98 4.78 -6.02 -4.73
N PHE A 99 4.68 -4.69 -4.72
CA PHE A 99 4.29 -3.92 -3.54
C PHE A 99 2.88 -4.32 -3.05
N LEU A 100 1.90 -4.44 -3.95
CA LEU A 100 0.54 -4.85 -3.61
C LEU A 100 0.48 -6.29 -3.11
N ALA A 101 1.20 -7.21 -3.76
CA ALA A 101 1.29 -8.60 -3.32
C ALA A 101 1.93 -8.71 -1.92
N SER A 102 3.04 -8.01 -1.69
CA SER A 102 3.69 -7.95 -0.37
C SER A 102 2.77 -7.33 0.68
N SER A 103 2.01 -6.28 0.32
CA SER A 103 1.09 -5.59 1.24
C SER A 103 0.00 -6.50 1.83
N VAL A 104 -0.33 -7.62 1.18
CA VAL A 104 -1.30 -8.59 1.73
C VAL A 104 -0.74 -9.30 2.96
N VAL A 105 0.57 -9.55 2.99
CA VAL A 105 1.26 -10.38 3.99
C VAL A 105 2.27 -9.61 4.85
N ASN A 106 2.50 -8.33 4.55
CA ASN A 106 3.40 -7.45 5.27
C ASN A 106 2.77 -6.07 5.48
N TYR A 107 3.19 -5.40 6.55
CA TYR A 107 2.88 -3.99 6.77
C TYR A 107 3.97 -3.10 6.17
N ASN A 108 3.82 -2.78 4.88
CA ASN A 108 4.83 -2.05 4.11
C ASN A 108 4.99 -0.58 4.54
N PHE A 109 3.97 0.04 5.15
CA PHE A 109 4.04 1.44 5.61
C PHE A 109 4.65 1.60 7.01
N GLY A 110 5.06 0.51 7.65
CA GLY A 110 5.84 0.57 8.90
C GLY A 110 7.30 0.97 8.69
N ASP A 111 7.77 0.92 7.45
CA ASP A 111 9.13 1.22 7.02
C ASP A 111 9.12 2.46 6.12
N ALA A 112 9.94 3.45 6.45
CA ALA A 112 9.91 4.76 5.80
C ALA A 112 10.56 4.70 4.41
N GLU A 113 11.53 3.82 4.22
CA GLU A 113 12.26 3.59 2.98
C GLU A 113 11.32 3.03 1.91
N VAL A 114 10.47 2.07 2.29
CA VAL A 114 9.46 1.51 1.38
C VAL A 114 8.40 2.57 1.02
N ALA A 115 7.96 3.37 2.00
CA ALA A 115 7.01 4.46 1.75
C ALA A 115 7.60 5.52 0.80
N LEU A 116 8.86 5.91 0.98
CA LEU A 116 9.53 6.87 0.09
C LEU A 116 9.59 6.35 -1.35
N LEU A 117 9.99 5.10 -1.54
CA LEU A 117 10.10 4.50 -2.87
C LEU A 117 8.76 4.46 -3.60
N ILE A 118 7.67 4.08 -2.92
CA ILE A 118 6.36 4.04 -3.57
C ILE A 118 5.90 5.44 -4.00
N TRP A 119 6.12 6.47 -3.17
CA TRP A 119 5.78 7.86 -3.54
C TRP A 119 6.63 8.39 -4.68
N TRP A 120 7.93 8.08 -4.69
CA TRP A 120 8.82 8.46 -5.79
C TRP A 120 8.39 7.79 -7.10
N MET A 121 8.13 6.48 -7.08
CA MET A 121 7.63 5.74 -8.22
C MET A 121 6.30 6.32 -8.75
N MET A 122 5.43 6.80 -7.85
CA MET A 122 4.20 7.47 -8.22
C MET A 122 4.43 8.74 -9.03
N GLY A 123 5.37 9.58 -8.60
CA GLY A 123 5.75 10.77 -9.35
C GLY A 123 6.26 10.44 -10.75
N VAL A 124 7.11 9.42 -10.88
CA VAL A 124 7.67 9.01 -12.18
C VAL A 124 6.57 8.55 -13.15
N VAL A 125 5.62 7.75 -12.69
CA VAL A 125 4.50 7.31 -13.54
C VAL A 125 3.63 8.49 -13.97
N VAL A 126 3.42 9.50 -13.14
CA VAL A 126 2.68 10.72 -13.52
C VAL A 126 3.40 11.44 -14.66
N ILE A 127 4.71 11.68 -14.54
CA ILE A 127 5.53 12.33 -15.57
C ILE A 127 5.50 11.53 -16.88
N LEU A 128 5.64 10.21 -16.82
CA LEU A 128 5.57 9.34 -18.01
C LEU A 128 4.22 9.40 -18.74
N ASN A 129 3.14 9.78 -18.06
CA ASN A 129 1.83 9.99 -18.67
C ASN A 129 1.69 11.40 -19.28
N GLU A 130 2.41 12.40 -18.76
CA GLU A 130 2.40 13.78 -19.26
C GLU A 130 3.28 13.98 -20.49
N GLU A 131 4.48 13.40 -20.52
CA GLU A 131 5.46 13.64 -21.60
C GLU A 131 4.98 13.25 -23.00
N LYS A 132 4.09 12.25 -23.09
CA LYS A 132 3.50 11.82 -24.38
C LYS A 132 2.18 12.53 -24.69
N ALA A 133 1.63 13.32 -23.76
CA ALA A 133 0.46 14.16 -23.99
C ALA A 133 0.81 15.50 -24.65
N VAL A 134 2.09 15.88 -24.58
CA VAL A 134 2.72 17.02 -25.29
C VAL A 134 3.26 16.56 -26.63
#